data_AF-A0A9D7HVE9-F1
#
_entry.id   AF-A0A9D7HVE9-F1
#
_cell.length_a   1.000
_cell.length_b   1.000
_cell.length_c   1.000
_cell.angle_alpha   90.00
_cell.angle_beta   90.00
_cell.angle_gamma   90.00
#
_symmetry.space_group_name_H-M   'P 1'
#
loop_
_entity.id
_entity.type
_entity.pdbx_description
1 polymer ?
#
loop_
_entity_poly.entity_id
_entity_poly.type
_entity_poly.pdbx_seq_one_letter_code
_entity_poly.pdbx_strand_id
1 'polypeptide(L)'
;MESSHQTILDLAAQRGLIRPRDLDALGLPSVALTRLVRQGLLIRVGRGLYARPDRSMSEHGTLAEVARKHPQAIVCLLSALRVHDITTQSPFEVWLAIPNKARAPKMEYPPLRIVRFSGAALTDGIEEHHIDGVTVRVTNVARTVADCFKFRNKIGLDVAMEALQEAWRAKRVSMDELWRYATLCRVANVMRPYMESLS
;
A
#
# COMPACT_ATOMS: atom_id res chain seq x y z
N MET A 1 26.01 26.49 5.20
CA MET A 1 26.08 25.02 5.04
C MET A 1 25.33 24.26 6.14
N GLU A 2 25.36 24.69 7.41
CA GLU A 2 24.57 24.07 8.50
C GLU A 2 23.06 24.20 8.29
N SER A 3 22.59 25.36 7.82
CA SER A 3 21.16 25.58 7.52
C SER A 3 20.59 24.54 6.54
N SER A 4 21.30 24.23 5.44
CA SER A 4 20.85 23.23 4.45
C SER A 4 20.80 21.81 5.00
N HIS A 5 21.70 21.45 5.92
CA HIS A 5 21.69 20.15 6.58
C HIS A 5 20.49 20.01 7.50
N GLN A 6 20.25 21.03 8.33
CA GLN A 6 19.11 21.04 9.22
C GLN A 6 17.80 20.94 8.43
N THR A 7 17.66 21.68 7.33
CA THR A 7 16.48 21.57 6.44
C THR A 7 16.26 20.15 5.92
N ILE A 8 17.31 19.41 5.56
CA ILE A 8 17.18 18.02 5.08
C ILE A 8 16.75 17.09 6.23
N LEU A 9 17.30 17.29 7.42
CA LEU A 9 16.94 16.49 8.61
C LEU A 9 15.51 16.76 9.06
N ASP A 10 15.08 18.02 9.03
CA ASP A 10 13.69 18.42 9.32
C ASP A 10 12.73 17.83 8.29
N LEU A 11 13.10 17.86 7.01
CA LEU A 11 12.34 17.23 5.93
C LEU A 11 12.21 15.72 6.15
N ALA A 12 13.31 15.05 6.55
CA ALA A 12 13.30 13.63 6.87
C ALA A 12 12.43 13.30 8.08
N ALA A 13 12.45 14.15 9.11
CA ALA A 13 11.61 13.99 10.30
C ALA A 13 10.12 14.16 9.97
N GLN A 14 9.77 15.14 9.13
CA GLN A 14 8.37 15.40 8.75
C GLN A 14 7.80 14.34 7.80
N ARG A 15 8.59 13.90 6.81
CA ARG A 15 8.12 13.03 5.72
C ARG A 15 8.39 11.54 5.95
N GLY A 16 9.15 11.19 6.98
CA GLY A 16 9.63 9.83 7.29
C GLY A 16 10.67 9.31 6.30
N LEU A 17 10.29 9.23 5.01
CA LEU A 17 11.15 8.87 3.90
C LEU A 17 11.38 10.08 2.99
N ILE A 18 12.60 10.26 2.49
CA ILE A 18 12.94 11.29 1.52
C ILE A 18 13.69 10.70 0.32
N ARG A 19 13.53 11.34 -0.83
CA ARG A 19 14.17 10.99 -2.10
C ARG A 19 15.04 12.16 -2.58
N PRO A 20 16.04 11.91 -3.44
CA PRO A 20 16.84 12.98 -4.04
C PRO A 20 15.99 14.07 -4.72
N ARG A 21 14.89 13.68 -5.38
CA ARG A 21 13.94 14.62 -6.00
C ARG A 21 13.26 15.59 -5.03
N ASP A 22 13.16 15.21 -3.75
CA ASP A 22 12.57 16.08 -2.72
C ASP A 22 13.52 17.25 -2.39
N LEU A 23 14.83 17.04 -2.56
CA LEU A 23 15.85 18.09 -2.42
C LEU A 23 15.93 18.96 -3.66
N ASP A 24 15.76 18.39 -4.85
CA ASP A 24 15.73 19.15 -6.11
C ASP A 24 14.64 20.25 -6.07
N ALA A 25 13.47 19.92 -5.53
CA ALA A 25 12.37 20.87 -5.32
C ALA A 25 12.70 22.03 -4.35
N LEU A 26 13.73 21.86 -3.51
CA LEU A 26 14.22 22.85 -2.55
C LEU A 26 15.53 23.51 -3.00
N GLY A 27 16.00 23.21 -4.22
CA GLY A 27 17.30 23.70 -4.73
C GLY A 27 18.51 23.15 -3.96
N LEU A 28 18.34 22.04 -3.24
CA LEU A 28 19.40 21.44 -2.42
C LEU A 28 20.17 20.36 -3.19
N PRO A 29 21.51 20.31 -3.06
CA PRO A 29 22.30 19.33 -3.80
C PRO A 29 22.10 17.92 -3.24
N SER A 30 21.79 16.96 -4.10
CA SER A 30 21.59 15.55 -3.72
C SER A 30 22.83 14.91 -3.07
N VAL A 31 24.03 15.44 -3.31
CA VAL A 31 25.28 15.02 -2.65
C VAL A 31 25.22 15.17 -1.12
N ALA A 32 24.38 16.10 -0.62
CA ALA A 32 24.19 16.31 0.81
C ALA A 32 23.59 15.07 1.49
N LEU A 33 22.75 14.29 0.81
CA LEU A 33 22.23 13.02 1.34
C LEU A 33 23.36 12.04 1.62
N THR A 34 24.28 11.87 0.67
CA THR A 34 25.44 10.98 0.83
C THR A 34 26.34 11.44 1.99
N ARG A 35 26.52 12.76 2.15
CA ARG A 35 27.27 13.33 3.28
C ARG A 35 26.60 13.05 4.62
N LEU A 36 25.30 13.31 4.73
CA LEU A 36 24.52 13.05 5.95
C LEU A 36 24.47 11.56 6.31
N VAL A 37 24.44 10.68 5.31
CA VAL A 37 24.56 9.22 5.54
C VAL A 37 25.94 8.85 6.10
N ARG A 38 27.03 9.39 5.55
CA ARG A 38 28.39 9.16 6.09
C ARG A 38 28.56 9.68 7.51
N GLN A 39 27.82 10.74 7.87
CA GLN A 39 27.80 11.31 9.21
C GLN A 39 26.89 10.55 10.18
N GLY A 40 26.18 9.51 9.73
CA GLY A 40 25.24 8.74 10.55
C GLY A 40 23.93 9.48 10.89
N LEU A 41 23.70 10.67 10.32
CA LEU A 41 22.49 11.47 10.55
C LEU A 41 21.31 11.02 9.69
N LEU A 42 21.59 10.29 8.60
CA LEU A 42 20.62 9.60 7.77
C LEU A 42 21.07 8.16 7.53
N ILE A 43 20.13 7.28 7.22
CA ILE A 43 20.37 5.94 6.71
C ILE A 43 19.79 5.81 5.30
N ARG A 44 20.41 4.96 4.49
CA ARG A 44 19.89 4.58 3.18
C ARG A 44 19.03 3.32 3.35
N VAL A 45 17.72 3.51 3.35
CA VAL A 45 16.72 2.43 3.50
C VAL A 45 16.67 1.55 2.24
N GLY A 46 16.82 2.18 1.08
CA GLY A 46 16.85 1.47 -0.19
C GLY A 46 17.38 2.34 -1.31
N ARG A 47 17.33 1.82 -2.54
CA ARG A 47 17.82 2.57 -3.71
C ARG A 47 17.00 3.85 -3.92
N GLY A 48 17.58 4.97 -3.50
CA GLY A 48 17.01 6.32 -3.64
C GLY A 48 16.00 6.68 -2.56
N LEU A 49 16.01 5.98 -1.42
CA LEU A 49 15.21 6.26 -0.24
C LEU A 49 16.15 6.46 0.96
N TYR A 50 15.91 7.54 1.70
CA TYR A 50 16.68 7.92 2.88
C TYR A 50 15.72 8.22 4.01
N ALA A 51 16.13 7.91 5.23
CA ALA A 51 15.39 8.19 6.46
C ALA A 51 16.35 8.60 7.56
N ARG A 52 15.84 9.17 8.65
CA ARG A 52 16.64 9.28 9.87
C ARG A 52 16.84 7.90 10.52
N PRO A 53 17.95 7.66 11.21
CA PRO A 53 18.20 6.39 11.91
C PRO A 53 17.17 6.08 13.01
N ASP A 54 16.60 7.11 13.63
CA ASP A 54 15.60 7.04 14.70
C ASP A 54 14.15 6.97 14.20
N ARG A 55 13.93 6.79 12.88
CA ARG A 55 12.60 6.59 12.33
C ARG A 55 11.97 5.32 12.91
N SER A 56 10.83 5.46 13.58
CA SER A 56 9.98 4.34 13.93
C SER A 56 9.46 3.66 12.66
N MET A 57 9.74 2.38 12.49
CA MET A 57 9.22 1.57 11.40
C MET A 57 8.06 0.73 11.92
N SER A 58 6.86 0.96 11.40
CA SER A 58 5.70 0.11 11.71
C SER A 58 5.78 -1.24 11.00
N GLU A 59 4.88 -2.16 11.34
CA GLU A 59 4.70 -3.44 10.63
C GLU A 59 4.49 -3.24 9.12
N HIS A 60 3.91 -2.10 8.74
CA HIS A 60 3.63 -1.75 7.35
C HIS A 60 4.68 -0.83 6.72
N GLY A 61 5.86 -0.64 7.34
CA GLY A 61 6.88 0.27 6.83
C GLY A 61 7.35 -0.03 5.41
N THR A 62 7.35 -1.31 5.03
CA THR A 62 7.59 -1.77 3.66
C THR A 62 6.57 -1.19 2.66
N LEU A 63 5.31 -1.01 3.03
CA LEU A 63 4.29 -0.38 2.19
C LEU A 63 4.57 1.12 2.01
N ALA A 64 5.05 1.80 3.06
CA ALA A 64 5.45 3.20 3.00
C ALA A 64 6.61 3.41 2.01
N GLU A 65 7.60 2.50 2.00
CA GLU A 65 8.70 2.53 1.04
C GLU A 65 8.23 2.37 -0.40
N VAL A 66 7.33 1.40 -0.64
CA VAL A 66 6.74 1.14 -1.95
C VAL A 66 5.93 2.34 -2.43
N ALA A 67 5.04 2.87 -1.58
CA ALA A 67 4.21 4.03 -1.90
C ALA A 67 5.05 5.28 -2.17
N ARG A 68 6.12 5.51 -1.39
CA ARG A 68 7.03 6.64 -1.65
C ARG A 68 7.75 6.52 -3.00
N LYS A 69 8.09 5.30 -3.40
CA LYS A 69 8.76 5.06 -4.69
C LYS A 69 7.78 5.13 -5.85
N HIS A 70 6.56 4.63 -5.65
CA HIS A 70 5.50 4.44 -6.65
C HIS A 70 4.15 4.99 -6.13
N PRO A 71 3.97 6.32 -6.05
CA PRO A 71 2.80 6.94 -5.40
C PRO A 71 1.47 6.68 -6.13
N GLN A 72 1.52 6.20 -7.37
CA GLN A 72 0.34 5.82 -8.14
C GLN A 72 -0.08 4.36 -7.94
N ALA A 73 0.74 3.54 -7.27
CA ALA A 73 0.40 2.15 -6.99
C ALA A 73 -0.63 2.08 -5.86
N ILE A 74 -1.58 1.15 -5.98
CA ILE A 74 -2.64 0.95 -4.99
C ILE A 74 -2.37 -0.39 -4.32
N VAL A 75 -2.25 -0.41 -3.00
CA VAL A 75 -2.14 -1.64 -2.21
C VAL A 75 -3.46 -2.40 -2.28
N CYS A 76 -3.41 -3.69 -2.61
CA CYS A 76 -4.60 -4.52 -2.83
C CYS A 76 -4.43 -5.95 -2.30
N LEU A 77 -5.50 -6.75 -2.32
CA LEU A 77 -5.49 -8.18 -1.98
C LEU A 77 -4.81 -8.44 -0.64
N LEU A 78 -3.90 -9.44 -0.54
CA LEU A 78 -3.29 -9.85 0.73
C LEU A 78 -2.64 -8.69 1.50
N SER A 79 -2.00 -7.75 0.80
CA SER A 79 -1.41 -6.58 1.45
C SER A 79 -2.46 -5.60 1.96
N ALA A 80 -3.58 -5.43 1.26
CA ALA A 80 -4.69 -4.61 1.76
C ALA A 80 -5.43 -5.29 2.91
N LEU A 81 -5.62 -6.62 2.86
CA LEU A 81 -6.20 -7.37 3.98
C LEU A 81 -5.39 -7.19 5.27
N ARG A 82 -4.05 -7.18 5.17
CA ARG A 82 -3.16 -6.90 6.31
C ARG A 82 -3.31 -5.48 6.84
N VAL A 83 -3.34 -4.48 5.95
CA VAL A 83 -3.56 -3.08 6.38
C VAL A 83 -4.90 -2.92 7.10
N HIS A 84 -5.88 -3.75 6.73
CA HIS A 84 -7.20 -3.75 7.35
C HIS A 84 -7.34 -4.70 8.53
N ASP A 85 -6.31 -5.43 8.94
CA ASP A 85 -6.39 -6.43 10.02
C ASP A 85 -7.54 -7.45 9.84
N ILE A 86 -7.85 -7.85 8.61
CA ILE A 86 -8.92 -8.83 8.29
C ILE A 86 -8.36 -10.09 7.63
N THR A 87 -7.14 -10.48 8.02
CA THR A 87 -6.53 -11.73 7.57
C THR A 87 -5.50 -12.22 8.58
N THR A 88 -5.36 -13.54 8.66
CA THR A 88 -4.26 -14.21 9.35
C THR A 88 -3.06 -14.48 8.45
N GLN A 89 -3.18 -14.18 7.15
CA GLN A 89 -2.12 -14.41 6.18
C GLN A 89 -0.97 -13.41 6.33
N SER A 90 0.27 -13.88 6.20
CA SER A 90 1.48 -13.05 6.18
C SER A 90 2.22 -13.18 4.85
N PRO A 91 1.73 -12.52 3.76
CA PRO A 91 2.43 -12.46 2.48
C PRO A 91 3.84 -11.89 2.61
N PHE A 92 4.80 -12.56 1.95
CA PHE A 92 6.16 -12.06 1.75
C PHE A 92 6.27 -11.03 0.62
N GLU A 93 5.26 -10.94 -0.25
CA GLU A 93 5.17 -10.00 -1.37
C GLU A 93 4.24 -8.83 -1.04
N VAL A 94 4.57 -7.65 -1.57
CA VAL A 94 3.64 -6.50 -1.57
C VAL A 94 2.75 -6.56 -2.81
N TRP A 95 1.46 -6.72 -2.59
CA TRP A 95 0.44 -6.79 -3.64
C TRP A 95 -0.02 -5.40 -4.05
N LEU A 96 0.17 -5.08 -5.32
CA LEU A 96 -0.13 -3.77 -5.90
C LEU A 96 -1.03 -3.90 -7.12
N ALA A 97 -2.10 -3.11 -7.13
CA ALA A 97 -2.91 -2.84 -8.29
C ALA A 97 -2.37 -1.64 -9.06
N ILE A 98 -2.28 -1.79 -10.39
CA ILE A 98 -1.90 -0.73 -11.31
C ILE A 98 -2.80 -0.73 -12.56
N PRO A 99 -2.91 0.40 -13.29
CA PRO A 99 -3.69 0.47 -14.53
C PRO A 99 -3.18 -0.53 -15.58
N ASN A 100 -4.06 -1.09 -16.41
CA ASN A 100 -3.68 -2.07 -17.46
C ASN A 100 -2.47 -1.65 -18.32
N LYS A 101 -2.41 -0.39 -18.75
CA LYS A 101 -1.36 0.13 -19.64
C LYS A 101 -0.13 0.69 -18.91
N ALA A 102 -0.14 0.73 -17.57
CA ALA A 102 0.96 1.30 -16.80
C ALA A 102 2.21 0.39 -16.86
N ARG A 103 3.40 0.96 -16.71
CA ARG A 103 4.60 0.17 -16.51
C ARG A 103 4.57 -0.45 -15.11
N ALA A 104 4.88 -1.74 -15.01
CA ALA A 104 4.97 -2.40 -13.70
C ALA A 104 6.09 -1.75 -12.85
N PRO A 105 5.82 -1.39 -11.58
CA PRO A 105 6.84 -0.86 -10.70
C PRO A 105 7.92 -1.92 -10.49
N LYS A 106 9.17 -1.48 -10.41
CA LYS A 106 10.32 -2.34 -10.13
C LYS A 106 10.98 -1.92 -8.83
N MET A 107 11.31 -2.90 -8.01
CA MET A 107 11.99 -2.74 -6.74
C MET A 107 12.84 -4.00 -6.50
N GLU A 108 13.98 -3.82 -5.85
CA GLU A 108 14.88 -4.93 -5.52
C GLU A 108 14.33 -5.70 -4.31
N TYR A 109 13.91 -4.95 -3.30
CA TYR A 109 13.15 -5.44 -2.16
C TYR A 109 12.19 -4.32 -1.70
N PRO A 110 10.97 -4.63 -1.24
CA PRO A 110 10.34 -5.96 -1.17
C PRO A 110 10.00 -6.53 -2.56
N PRO A 111 9.80 -7.87 -2.68
CA PRO A 111 9.22 -8.44 -3.89
C PRO A 111 7.79 -7.90 -4.10
N LEU A 112 7.48 -7.55 -5.35
CA LEU A 112 6.20 -6.94 -5.71
C LEU A 112 5.35 -7.91 -6.52
N ARG A 113 4.09 -8.07 -6.11
CA ARG A 113 3.09 -8.83 -6.86
C ARG A 113 2.10 -7.90 -7.51
N ILE A 114 2.13 -7.88 -8.84
CA ILE A 114 1.39 -6.89 -9.62
C ILE A 114 0.09 -7.47 -10.14
N VAL A 115 -1.00 -6.75 -9.89
CA VAL A 115 -2.33 -7.04 -10.43
C VAL A 115 -2.79 -5.86 -11.26
N ARG A 116 -3.53 -6.15 -12.34
CA ARG A 116 -3.97 -5.15 -13.30
C ARG A 116 -5.45 -4.90 -13.16
N PHE A 117 -5.80 -3.66 -12.81
CA PHE A 117 -7.19 -3.21 -12.69
C PHE A 117 -7.56 -2.32 -13.89
N SER A 118 -8.85 -2.28 -14.21
CA SER A 118 -9.41 -1.53 -15.33
C SER A 118 -10.74 -0.87 -14.96
N GLY A 119 -11.06 0.23 -15.64
CA GLY A 119 -12.32 0.95 -15.48
C GLY A 119 -12.53 1.47 -14.05
N ALA A 120 -13.79 1.50 -13.61
CA ALA A 120 -14.18 1.93 -12.27
C ALA A 120 -13.50 1.11 -11.15
N ALA A 121 -13.16 -0.16 -11.42
CA ALA A 121 -12.42 -1.02 -10.50
C ALA A 121 -10.98 -0.59 -10.28
N LEU A 122 -10.46 0.42 -10.98
CA LEU A 122 -9.17 1.03 -10.66
C LEU A 122 -9.33 2.14 -9.61
N THR A 123 -10.39 2.94 -9.67
CA THR A 123 -10.51 4.22 -8.94
C THR A 123 -11.49 4.20 -7.77
N ASP A 124 -12.60 3.47 -7.86
CA ASP A 124 -13.63 3.44 -6.82
C ASP A 124 -13.16 2.63 -5.60
N GLY A 125 -13.39 3.12 -4.38
CA GLY A 125 -13.02 2.41 -3.16
C GLY A 125 -11.52 2.39 -2.90
N ILE A 126 -10.81 3.44 -3.30
CA ILE A 126 -9.45 3.71 -2.81
C ILE A 126 -9.59 4.65 -1.62
N GLU A 127 -8.89 4.34 -0.55
CA GLU A 127 -8.70 5.20 0.61
C GLU A 127 -7.20 5.43 0.86
N GLU A 128 -6.91 6.43 1.68
CA GLU A 128 -5.54 6.82 2.01
C GLU A 128 -5.23 6.50 3.47
N HIS A 129 -4.14 5.78 3.68
CA HIS A 129 -3.59 5.43 4.99
C HIS A 129 -2.27 6.15 5.20
N HIS A 130 -2.05 6.69 6.40
CA HIS A 130 -0.79 7.36 6.74
C HIS A 130 0.12 6.38 7.48
N ILE A 131 1.11 5.83 6.78
CA ILE A 131 2.03 4.82 7.30
C ILE A 131 3.44 5.39 7.33
N ASP A 132 4.03 5.48 8.51
CA ASP A 132 5.39 6.00 8.75
C ASP A 132 5.67 7.35 8.04
N GLY A 133 4.71 8.28 8.08
CA GLY A 133 4.80 9.60 7.43
C GLY A 133 4.60 9.59 5.91
N VAL A 134 4.17 8.46 5.33
CA VAL A 134 3.88 8.33 3.90
C VAL A 134 2.41 8.01 3.69
N THR A 135 1.76 8.74 2.77
CA THR A 135 0.43 8.42 2.30
C THR A 135 0.47 7.18 1.41
N VAL A 136 -0.24 6.13 1.81
CA VAL A 136 -0.35 4.85 1.12
C VAL A 136 -1.79 4.70 0.64
N ARG A 137 -1.96 4.46 -0.66
CA ARG A 137 -3.28 4.25 -1.27
C ARG A 137 -3.65 2.78 -1.15
N VAL A 138 -4.81 2.48 -0.59
CA VAL A 138 -5.25 1.10 -0.30
C VAL A 138 -6.69 0.93 -0.78
N THR A 139 -7.06 -0.25 -1.26
CA THR A 139 -8.46 -0.58 -1.49
C THR A 139 -9.20 -0.62 -0.16
N ASN A 140 -10.39 -0.01 -0.02
CA ASN A 140 -11.15 -0.08 1.24
C ASN A 140 -11.60 -1.51 1.56
N VAL A 141 -12.15 -1.75 2.74
CA VAL A 141 -12.49 -3.08 3.24
C VAL A 141 -13.43 -3.85 2.28
N ALA A 142 -14.60 -3.28 1.96
CA ALA A 142 -15.60 -3.95 1.12
C ALA A 142 -15.07 -4.24 -0.30
N ARG A 143 -14.31 -3.32 -0.90
CA ARG A 143 -13.65 -3.54 -2.19
C ARG A 143 -12.60 -4.63 -2.10
N THR A 144 -11.78 -4.63 -1.04
CA THR A 144 -10.72 -5.63 -0.84
C THR A 144 -11.31 -7.03 -0.79
N VAL A 145 -12.43 -7.21 -0.09
CA VAL A 145 -13.15 -8.49 -0.06
C VAL A 145 -13.61 -8.90 -1.46
N ALA A 146 -14.25 -7.99 -2.23
CA ALA A 146 -14.68 -8.28 -3.59
C ALA A 146 -13.50 -8.61 -4.53
N ASP A 147 -12.38 -7.90 -4.40
CA ASP A 147 -11.15 -8.17 -5.14
C ASP A 147 -10.59 -9.56 -4.79
N CYS A 148 -10.66 -9.99 -3.52
CA CYS A 148 -10.26 -11.34 -3.13
C CYS A 148 -11.07 -12.42 -3.86
N PHE A 149 -12.39 -12.28 -3.98
CA PHE A 149 -13.20 -13.21 -4.78
C PHE A 149 -12.87 -13.18 -6.27
N LYS A 150 -12.57 -11.98 -6.81
CA LYS A 150 -12.16 -11.82 -8.21
C LYS A 150 -10.85 -12.52 -8.51
N PHE A 151 -9.90 -12.46 -7.57
CA PHE A 151 -8.57 -13.05 -7.70
C PHE A 151 -8.39 -14.34 -6.88
N ARG A 152 -9.49 -15.02 -6.50
CA ARG A 152 -9.47 -16.27 -5.72
C ARG A 152 -8.58 -17.36 -6.32
N ASN A 153 -8.46 -17.41 -7.65
CA ASN A 153 -7.57 -18.36 -8.34
C ASN A 153 -6.08 -18.08 -8.11
N LYS A 154 -5.73 -16.88 -7.60
CA LYS A 154 -4.35 -16.47 -7.30
C LYS A 154 -4.03 -16.51 -5.81
N ILE A 155 -5.01 -16.22 -4.95
CA ILE A 155 -4.81 -16.07 -3.50
C ILE A 155 -5.44 -17.19 -2.68
N GLY A 156 -6.31 -18.01 -3.27
CA GLY A 156 -7.14 -18.99 -2.55
C GLY A 156 -8.58 -18.51 -2.35
N LEU A 157 -9.54 -19.44 -2.42
CA LEU A 157 -10.95 -19.14 -2.10
C LEU A 157 -11.16 -19.04 -0.58
N ASP A 158 -10.45 -19.88 0.18
CA ASP A 158 -10.37 -19.84 1.63
C ASP A 158 -9.98 -18.46 2.15
N VAL A 159 -8.97 -17.81 1.55
CA VAL A 159 -8.57 -16.45 1.94
C VAL A 159 -9.67 -15.42 1.64
N ALA A 160 -10.38 -15.56 0.52
CA ALA A 160 -11.51 -14.68 0.20
C ALA A 160 -12.68 -14.87 1.17
N MET A 161 -12.93 -16.10 1.59
CA MET A 161 -13.95 -16.45 2.58
C MET A 161 -13.61 -15.92 3.97
N GLU A 162 -12.36 -16.11 4.43
CA GLU A 162 -11.85 -15.57 5.68
C GLU A 162 -12.04 -14.04 5.72
N ALA A 163 -11.59 -13.34 4.69
CA ALA A 163 -11.71 -11.89 4.59
C ALA A 163 -13.16 -11.41 4.68
N LEU A 164 -14.09 -12.10 4.01
CA LEU A 164 -15.52 -11.79 4.06
C LEU A 164 -16.10 -12.00 5.46
N GLN A 165 -15.83 -13.15 6.07
CA GLN A 165 -16.33 -13.50 7.40
C GLN A 165 -15.79 -12.55 8.47
N GLU A 166 -14.49 -12.23 8.43
CA GLU A 166 -13.87 -11.34 9.40
C GLU A 166 -14.38 -9.91 9.26
N ALA A 167 -14.47 -9.39 8.02
CA ALA A 167 -15.02 -8.06 7.78
C ALA A 167 -16.47 -7.92 8.25
N TRP A 168 -17.29 -8.96 8.04
CA TRP A 168 -18.67 -9.01 8.50
C TRP A 168 -18.76 -9.08 10.03
N ARG A 169 -18.01 -9.99 10.65
CA ARG A 169 -17.97 -10.17 12.12
C ARG A 169 -17.52 -8.89 12.83
N ALA A 170 -16.52 -8.22 12.29
CA ALA A 170 -16.02 -6.94 12.80
C ALA A 170 -16.95 -5.75 12.50
N LYS A 171 -18.08 -5.96 11.81
CA LYS A 171 -19.04 -4.92 11.40
C LYS A 171 -18.40 -3.78 10.61
N ARG A 172 -17.38 -4.10 9.79
CA ARG A 172 -16.63 -3.13 8.98
C ARG A 172 -17.17 -2.95 7.56
N VAL A 173 -18.20 -3.71 7.22
CA VAL A 173 -18.87 -3.68 5.91
C VAL A 173 -20.37 -3.88 6.08
N SER A 174 -21.15 -3.28 5.19
CA SER A 174 -22.57 -3.55 5.03
C SER A 174 -22.86 -4.46 3.82
N MET A 175 -24.03 -5.11 3.81
CA MET A 175 -24.46 -5.95 2.68
C MET A 175 -24.54 -5.14 1.38
N ASP A 176 -25.01 -3.89 1.45
CA ASP A 176 -25.09 -2.98 0.31
C ASP A 176 -23.71 -2.62 -0.26
N GLU A 177 -22.73 -2.36 0.61
CA GLU A 177 -21.36 -2.09 0.17
C GLU A 177 -20.71 -3.31 -0.49
N LEU A 178 -20.90 -4.50 0.11
CA LEU A 178 -20.41 -5.76 -0.47
C LEU A 178 -21.05 -5.99 -1.84
N TRP A 179 -22.36 -5.78 -1.98
CA TRP A 179 -23.06 -5.96 -3.25
C TRP A 179 -22.62 -4.95 -4.31
N ARG A 180 -22.43 -3.68 -3.91
CA ARG A 180 -21.91 -2.62 -4.80
C ARG A 180 -20.55 -3.01 -5.37
N TYR A 181 -19.59 -3.38 -4.51
CA TYR A 181 -18.26 -3.74 -4.97
C TYR A 181 -18.22 -5.09 -5.68
N ALA A 182 -19.06 -6.06 -5.29
CA ALA A 182 -19.18 -7.33 -6.01
C ALA A 182 -19.66 -7.12 -7.45
N THR A 183 -20.62 -6.22 -7.66
CA THR A 183 -21.10 -5.84 -9.00
C THR A 183 -20.02 -5.12 -9.79
N LEU A 184 -19.38 -4.11 -9.17
CA LEU A 184 -18.31 -3.33 -9.78
C LEU A 184 -17.12 -4.20 -10.20
N CYS A 185 -16.76 -5.19 -9.38
CA CYS A 185 -15.69 -6.14 -9.65
C CYS A 185 -16.13 -7.34 -10.52
N ARG A 186 -17.41 -7.41 -10.92
CA ARG A 186 -18.02 -8.49 -11.74
C ARG A 186 -17.95 -9.87 -11.10
N VAL A 187 -18.14 -9.91 -9.78
CA VAL A 187 -18.13 -11.13 -8.96
C VAL A 187 -19.40 -11.32 -8.13
N ALA A 188 -20.45 -10.52 -8.37
CA ALA A 188 -21.74 -10.61 -7.66
C ALA A 188 -22.29 -12.05 -7.59
N ASN A 189 -22.33 -12.77 -8.72
CA ASN A 189 -22.82 -14.16 -8.74
C ASN A 189 -21.90 -15.14 -8.00
N VAL A 190 -20.59 -14.86 -7.96
CA VAL A 190 -19.62 -15.69 -7.23
C VAL A 190 -19.76 -15.46 -5.72
N MET A 191 -19.97 -14.21 -5.31
CA MET A 191 -20.09 -13.83 -3.90
C MET A 191 -21.45 -14.14 -3.29
N ARG A 192 -22.52 -14.11 -4.09
CA ARG A 192 -23.91 -14.29 -3.66
C ARG A 192 -24.12 -15.45 -2.67
N PRO A 193 -23.74 -16.71 -2.98
CA PRO A 193 -24.01 -17.82 -2.05
C PRO A 193 -23.32 -17.63 -0.69
N TYR A 194 -22.16 -16.99 -0.68
CA TYR A 194 -21.41 -16.72 0.55
C TYR A 194 -22.01 -15.57 1.35
N MET A 195 -22.47 -14.52 0.69
CA MET A 195 -23.18 -13.41 1.33
C MET A 195 -24.53 -13.84 1.93
N GLU A 196 -25.28 -14.70 1.24
CA GLU A 196 -26.55 -15.26 1.74
C GLU A 196 -26.34 -16.10 3.01
N SER A 197 -25.20 -16.80 3.12
CA SER A 197 -24.86 -17.59 4.31
C SER A 197 -24.48 -16.78 5.56
N LEU A 198 -24.28 -15.46 5.42
CA LEU A 198 -23.98 -14.55 6.54
C LEU A 198 -25.22 -13.93 7.18
N SER A 199 -26.39 -14.11 6.54
CA SER A 199 -27.69 -13.57 6.96
C SER A 199 -28.39 -14.49 7.96
#